data_AF-A0A952LC06-F1
#
_entry.id   AF-A0A952LC06-F1
#
_cell.length_a   1.000
_cell.length_b   1.000
_cell.length_c   1.000
_cell.angle_alpha   90.00
_cell.angle_beta   90.00
_cell.angle_gamma   90.00
#
_symmetry.space_group_name_H-M   'P 1'
#
loop_
_entity.id
_entity.type
_entity.pdbx_description
1 polymer ?
#
loop_
_entity_poly.entity_id
_entity_poly.type
_entity_poly.pdbx_seq_one_letter_code
_entity_poly.pdbx_strand_id
1 'polypeptide(L)' 'AGIAAHLHQHVVPRWAQDANFLPIIAKTKALPQLLGDVRQAIAGAWPRDAD' A
#
# COMPACT_ATOMS: atom_id res chain seq x y z
N ALA A 1 11.26 5.38 -4.10
CA ALA A 1 12.41 4.63 -3.58
C ALA A 1 13.59 4.94 -4.46
N GLY A 2 14.46 5.90 -4.11
CA GLY A 2 15.40 6.38 -5.13
C GLY A 2 16.25 7.60 -4.80
N ILE A 3 16.74 7.72 -3.57
CA ILE A 3 17.94 8.52 -3.30
C ILE A 3 18.88 7.60 -2.53
N ALA A 4 20.09 7.39 -3.05
CA ALA A 4 21.00 6.34 -2.57
C ALA A 4 21.33 6.43 -1.05
N ALA A 5 21.20 7.62 -0.45
CA ALA A 5 21.49 7.86 0.96
C ALA A 5 20.25 7.86 1.89
N HIS A 6 19.03 7.65 1.38
CA HIS A 6 17.82 7.65 2.22
C HIS A 6 17.27 6.24 2.39
N LEU A 7 17.39 5.70 3.61
CA LEU A 7 16.75 4.43 3.96
C LEU A 7 15.23 4.55 3.85
N HIS A 8 14.61 3.63 3.13
CA HIS A 8 13.15 3.49 3.06
C HIS A 8 12.82 2.02 2.87
N GLN A 9 11.91 1.51 3.69
CA GLN A 9 11.46 0.13 3.62
C GLN A 9 10.11 0.06 2.93
N HIS A 10 9.96 -0.88 1.99
CA HIS A 10 8.67 -1.19 1.41
C HIS A 10 7.91 -2.17 2.32
N VAL A 11 6.70 -1.78 2.71
CA VAL A 11 5.71 -2.66 3.34
C VAL A 11 4.52 -2.76 2.39
N VAL A 12 4.31 -3.94 1.83
CA VAL A 12 3.29 -4.18 0.80
C VAL A 12 2.32 -5.24 1.32
N PRO A 13 1.11 -4.84 1.76
CA PRO A 13 0.07 -5.79 2.14
C PRO A 13 -0.29 -6.70 0.95
N ARG A 14 -0.45 -7.99 1.22
CA ARG A 14 -0.80 -9.02 0.23
C ARG A 14 -2.06 -9.74 0.65
N TRP A 15 -2.88 -10.10 -0.33
CA TRP A 15 -4.06 -10.93 -0.12
C TRP A 15 -4.08 -12.09 -1.10
N ALA A 16 -4.84 -13.14 -0.76
CA ALA A 16 -5.20 -14.15 -1.74
C ALA A 16 -5.86 -13.49 -2.95
N GLN A 17 -5.43 -13.89 -4.15
CA GLN A 17 -5.95 -13.38 -5.43
C GLN A 17 -5.78 -11.87 -5.70
N ASP A 18 -4.85 -11.20 -5.01
CA ASP A 18 -4.51 -9.79 -5.32
C ASP A 18 -3.80 -9.59 -6.68
N ALA A 19 -3.42 -10.70 -7.31
CA ALA A 19 -3.04 -10.80 -8.71
C ALA A 19 -4.08 -11.64 -9.47
N ASN A 20 -4.92 -10.97 -10.25
CA ASN A 20 -5.96 -11.59 -11.07
C ASN A 20 -5.75 -11.26 -12.56
N PHE A 21 -6.75 -11.52 -13.41
CA PHE A 21 -6.69 -11.25 -14.85
C PHE A 21 -6.20 -9.82 -15.18
N LEU A 22 -6.64 -8.81 -14.42
CA LEU A 22 -6.34 -7.41 -14.71
C LEU A 22 -4.82 -7.12 -14.70
N PRO A 23 -4.07 -7.35 -13.61
CA PRO A 23 -2.64 -7.09 -13.62
C PRO A 23 -1.86 -8.11 -14.46
N ILE A 24 -2.33 -9.37 -14.57
CA ILE A 24 -1.57 -10.44 -15.23
C ILE A 24 -1.67 -10.33 -16.76
N ILE A 25 -2.88 -10.11 -17.30
CA ILE A 25 -3.12 -10.12 -18.76
C ILE A 25 -3.36 -8.70 -19.28
N ALA A 26 -4.26 -7.95 -18.63
CA ALA A 26 -4.63 -6.61 -19.08
C ALA A 26 -3.62 -5.50 -18.70
N LYS A 27 -2.53 -5.87 -18.00
CA LYS A 27 -1.45 -4.97 -17.56
C LYS A 27 -1.93 -3.72 -16.82
N THR A 28 -3.08 -3.83 -16.15
CA THR A 28 -3.72 -2.74 -15.42
C THR A 28 -4.08 -3.22 -14.03
N LYS A 29 -3.88 -2.39 -13.00
CA LYS A 29 -4.27 -2.73 -11.63
C LYS A 29 -5.41 -1.84 -11.17
N ALA A 30 -6.54 -2.44 -10.81
CA ALA A 30 -7.61 -1.73 -10.14
C ALA A 30 -7.20 -1.42 -8.69
N LEU A 31 -7.27 -0.15 -8.30
CA LEU A 31 -7.04 0.29 -6.92
C LEU A 31 -8.41 0.58 -6.28
N PRO A 32 -8.81 -0.15 -5.22
CA PRO A 32 -10.15 -0.04 -4.66
C PRO A 32 -10.36 1.21 -3.78
N GLN A 33 -9.30 1.90 -3.38
CA GLN A 33 -9.35 3.09 -2.52
C GLN A 33 -8.41 4.18 -3.02
N LEU A 34 -8.79 5.44 -2.78
CA LEU A 34 -7.95 6.59 -3.09
C LEU A 34 -6.78 6.67 -2.09
N LEU A 35 -5.65 7.20 -2.53
CA LEU A 35 -4.46 7.34 -1.67
C LEU A 35 -4.72 8.23 -0.44
N GLY A 36 -5.57 9.26 -0.58
CA GLY A 36 -5.96 10.14 0.52
C GLY A 36 -6.71 9.39 1.62
N ASP A 37 -7.66 8.54 1.22
CA ASP A 37 -8.46 7.74 2.15
C ASP A 37 -7.58 6.71 2.87
N VAL A 38 -6.70 6.02 2.13
CA VAL A 38 -5.73 5.08 2.70
C VAL A 38 -4.82 5.78 3.71
N ARG A 39 -4.32 6.98 3.39
CA ARG A 39 -3.49 7.78 4.30
C ARG A 39 -4.26 8.12 5.58
N GLN A 40 -5.50 8.57 5.47
CA GLN A 40 -6.33 8.89 6.64
C GLN A 40 -6.60 7.66 7.51
N ALA A 41 -6.97 6.53 6.89
CA ALA A 41 -7.25 5.29 7.60
C ALA A 41 -6.02 4.76 8.37
N ILE A 42 -4.86 4.68 7.71
CA ILE A 42 -3.61 4.21 8.34
C ILE A 42 -3.16 5.16 9.45
N ALA A 43 -3.17 6.48 9.20
CA ALA A 43 -2.77 7.45 10.21
C ALA A 43 -3.70 7.45 11.43
N GLY A 44 -5.02 7.28 11.22
CA GLY A 44 -6.01 7.22 12.30
C GLY A 44 -5.90 5.95 13.15
N ALA A 45 -5.50 4.83 12.55
CA ALA A 45 -5.26 3.56 13.24
C ALA A 45 -3.86 3.44 13.85
N TRP A 46 -2.98 4.42 13.62
CA TRP A 46 -1.63 4.38 14.18
C TRP A 46 -1.72 4.47 15.71
N PRO A 47 -1.11 3.52 16.45
CA PRO A 47 -1.12 3.55 17.90
C PRO A 47 -0.57 4.88 18.43
N ARG A 48 -1.31 5.53 19.33
CA ARG A 48 -0.88 6.75 20.03
C ARG A 48 -0.47 6.33 21.43
N ASP A 49 0.84 6.20 21.61
CA ASP A 49 1.54 5.71 22.81
C ASP A 49 1.09 4.33 23.30
N ALA A 50 2.07 3.49 23.66
CA ALA A 50 1.83 2.24 24.36
C ALA A 50 1.70 2.56 25.85
N ASP A 51 0.53 2.33 26.43
CA ASP A 51 0.50 1.86 27.81
C ASP A 51 1.04 0.41 27.85
#